data_AF-A0A962IKZ4-F1
#
_entry.id   AF-A0A962IKZ4-F1
#
_cell.length_a   1.000
_cell.length_b   1.000
_cell.length_c   1.000
_cell.angle_alpha   90.00
_cell.angle_beta   90.00
_cell.angle_gamma   90.00
#
_symmetry.space_group_name_H-M   'P 1'
#
loop_
_entity.id
_entity.type
_entity.pdbx_description
1 polymer ?
#
loop_
_entity_poly.entity_id
_entity_poly.type
_entity_poly.pdbx_seq_one_letter_code
_entity_poly.pdbx_strand_id
1 'polypeptide(L)'
;KGAFFHHFASKEALGVAGAEYWGSMTGALFEQAPYHQPADPLQRVLAYIDFRRALLQGTPAEFCCYAGTLVQEMYQASPALREACATCIFDHCGTLVEDIEATRQQYGADEVWTAASLTRHTQAVLQGAFVLAKAAGDAAVAVECCEHLRRYVELLFKAPVGRPHTGESA
;
A
#
# COMPACT_ATOMS: atom_id res chain seq x y z
N LYS A 1 7.44 -33.67 -14.42
CA LYS A 1 6.63 -33.57 -13.17
C LYS A 1 7.40 -33.96 -11.89
N GLY A 2 8.55 -34.66 -11.96
CA GLY A 2 9.34 -35.00 -10.76
C GLY A 2 10.06 -33.81 -10.09
N ALA A 3 10.73 -32.95 -10.87
CA ALA A 3 11.49 -31.79 -10.36
C ALA A 3 10.71 -30.85 -9.44
N PHE A 4 9.41 -30.63 -9.72
CA PHE A 4 8.57 -29.73 -8.93
C PHE A 4 8.43 -30.16 -7.46
N PHE A 5 8.12 -31.43 -7.22
CA PHE A 5 7.89 -31.95 -5.88
C PHE A 5 9.18 -32.21 -5.09
N HIS A 6 10.35 -32.07 -5.73
CA HIS A 6 11.62 -31.99 -5.01
C HIS A 6 11.81 -30.63 -4.32
N HIS A 7 11.18 -29.56 -4.81
CA HIS A 7 11.30 -28.22 -4.26
C HIS A 7 10.08 -27.81 -3.42
N PHE A 8 8.87 -28.26 -3.78
CA PHE A 8 7.64 -27.87 -3.10
C PHE A 8 6.75 -29.07 -2.80
N ALA A 9 6.29 -29.17 -1.56
CA ALA A 9 5.39 -30.25 -1.13
C ALA A 9 4.03 -30.22 -1.85
N SER A 10 3.57 -29.05 -2.29
CA SER A 10 2.31 -28.88 -3.02
C SER A 10 2.33 -27.60 -3.87
N LYS A 11 1.32 -27.43 -4.73
CA LYS A 11 1.11 -26.17 -5.46
C LYS A 11 0.76 -25.00 -4.53
N GLU A 12 0.05 -25.29 -3.44
CA GLU A 12 -0.24 -24.29 -2.40
C GLU A 12 1.06 -23.85 -1.71
N ALA A 13 1.95 -24.80 -1.38
CA ALA A 13 3.25 -24.50 -0.80
C ALA A 13 4.12 -23.63 -1.73
N LEU A 14 4.08 -23.87 -3.05
CA LEU A 14 4.69 -22.96 -4.03
C LEU A 14 4.08 -21.55 -3.94
N GLY A 15 2.75 -21.43 -3.90
CA GLY A 15 2.09 -20.14 -3.87
C GLY A 15 2.42 -19.33 -2.61
N VAL A 16 2.51 -20.00 -1.45
CA VAL A 16 2.91 -19.41 -0.16
C VAL A 16 4.35 -18.92 -0.25
N ALA A 17 5.28 -19.78 -0.69
CA ALA A 17 6.67 -19.41 -0.89
C ALA A 17 6.83 -18.25 -1.89
N GLY A 18 5.97 -18.19 -2.92
CA GLY A 18 5.92 -17.07 -3.86
C GLY A 18 5.51 -15.75 -3.18
N ALA A 19 4.53 -15.78 -2.28
CA ALA A 19 4.10 -14.60 -1.52
C ALA A 19 5.18 -14.12 -0.55
N GLU A 20 5.83 -15.05 0.15
CA GLU A 20 6.95 -14.77 1.06
C GLU A 20 8.17 -14.18 0.32
N TYR A 21 8.53 -14.78 -0.82
CA TYR A 21 9.62 -14.28 -1.67
C TYR A 21 9.31 -12.89 -2.20
N TRP A 22 8.08 -12.68 -2.68
CA TRP A 22 7.62 -11.36 -3.13
C TRP A 22 7.70 -10.32 -2.00
N GLY A 23 7.21 -10.66 -0.80
CA GLY A 23 7.29 -9.78 0.37
C GLY A 23 8.73 -9.42 0.74
N SER A 24 9.64 -10.40 0.70
CA SER A 24 11.07 -10.18 0.98
C SER A 24 11.72 -9.24 -0.05
N MET A 25 11.49 -9.48 -1.34
CA MET A 25 12.08 -8.70 -2.42
C MET A 25 11.53 -7.26 -2.45
N THR A 26 10.21 -7.11 -2.31
CA THR A 26 9.59 -5.78 -2.30
C THR A 26 9.89 -5.02 -1.01
N GLY A 27 9.94 -5.70 0.14
CA GLY A 27 10.38 -5.11 1.40
C GLY A 27 11.75 -4.46 1.27
N ALA A 28 12.74 -5.18 0.74
CA ALA A 28 14.08 -4.64 0.50
C ALA A 28 14.09 -3.45 -0.48
N LEU A 29 13.24 -3.47 -1.52
CA LEU A 29 13.09 -2.36 -2.46
C LEU A 29 12.59 -1.08 -1.75
N PHE A 30 11.56 -1.19 -0.90
CA PHE A 30 10.99 -0.04 -0.21
C PHE A 30 11.87 0.45 0.94
N GLU A 31 12.54 -0.45 1.66
CA GLU A 31 13.49 -0.09 2.71
C GLU A 31 14.64 0.78 2.18
N GLN A 32 15.11 0.51 0.97
CA GLN A 32 16.24 1.22 0.35
C GLN A 32 15.81 2.42 -0.53
N ALA A 33 14.52 2.68 -0.64
CA ALA A 33 14.01 3.70 -1.55
C ALA A 33 14.33 5.14 -1.08
N PRO A 34 14.50 6.09 -2.00
CA PRO A 34 14.92 7.46 -1.66
C PRO A 34 13.86 8.26 -0.90
N TYR A 35 12.62 7.76 -0.76
CA TYR A 35 11.56 8.50 -0.06
C TYR A 35 11.82 8.68 1.44
N HIS A 36 12.80 7.95 2.01
CA HIS A 36 13.24 8.11 3.39
C HIS A 36 14.14 9.35 3.61
N GLN A 37 14.67 9.95 2.54
CA GLN A 37 15.66 11.04 2.63
C GLN A 37 15.14 12.37 3.19
N PRO A 38 13.89 12.82 2.92
CA PRO A 38 13.39 14.06 3.47
C PRO A 38 13.39 14.07 5.02
N ALA A 39 13.82 15.19 5.60
CA ALA A 39 13.78 15.38 7.05
C ALA A 39 12.35 15.55 7.59
N ASP A 40 11.49 16.21 6.81
CA ASP A 40 10.09 16.43 7.14
C ASP A 40 9.27 15.14 6.94
N PRO A 41 8.57 14.63 7.97
CA PRO A 41 7.77 13.41 7.87
C PRO A 41 6.66 13.51 6.82
N LEU A 42 6.02 14.67 6.64
CA LEU A 42 5.04 14.85 5.57
C LEU A 42 5.68 14.66 4.19
N GLN A 43 6.88 15.19 4.00
CA GLN A 43 7.60 15.02 2.74
C GLN A 43 8.00 13.56 2.51
N ARG A 44 8.31 12.77 3.54
CA ARG A 44 8.54 11.32 3.40
C ARG A 44 7.29 10.57 2.94
N VAL A 45 6.14 10.85 3.55
CA VAL A 45 4.84 10.24 3.15
C VAL A 45 4.49 10.60 1.70
N LEU A 46 4.66 11.87 1.31
CA LEU A 46 4.39 12.33 -0.05
C LEU A 46 5.40 11.74 -1.07
N ALA A 47 6.68 11.67 -0.70
CA ALA A 47 7.72 11.04 -1.52
C ALA A 47 7.49 9.53 -1.69
N TYR A 48 6.92 8.85 -0.68
CA TYR A 48 6.50 7.46 -0.82
C TYR A 48 5.42 7.30 -1.90
N ILE A 49 4.42 8.19 -1.92
CA ILE A 49 3.37 8.17 -2.96
C ILE A 49 3.98 8.46 -4.35
N ASP A 50 4.92 9.40 -4.43
CA ASP A 50 5.65 9.68 -5.68
C ASP A 50 6.49 8.49 -6.13
N PHE A 51 7.11 7.78 -5.20
CA PHE A 51 7.85 6.56 -5.49
C PHE A 51 6.92 5.45 -6.00
N ARG A 52 5.76 5.24 -5.35
CA ARG A 52 4.73 4.30 -5.85
C ARG A 52 4.27 4.68 -7.26
N ARG A 53 4.06 5.96 -7.54
CA ARG A 53 3.73 6.46 -8.89
C ARG A 53 4.85 6.16 -9.89
N ALA A 54 6.10 6.38 -9.51
CA ALA A 54 7.26 6.15 -10.37
C ALA A 54 7.47 4.66 -10.72
N LEU A 55 7.00 3.74 -9.88
CA LEU A 55 7.01 2.30 -10.16
C LEU A 55 5.95 1.85 -11.17
N LEU A 56 4.98 2.72 -11.54
CA LEU A 56 3.93 2.42 -12.52
C LEU A 56 4.46 2.53 -13.96
N GLN A 57 5.42 1.67 -14.31
CA GLN A 57 6.04 1.64 -15.62
C GLN A 57 5.86 0.26 -16.27
N GLY A 58 5.74 0.24 -17.60
CA GLY A 58 5.50 -0.97 -18.37
C GLY A 58 4.05 -1.43 -18.35
N THR A 59 3.86 -2.74 -18.48
CA THR A 59 2.57 -3.42 -18.49
C THR A 59 2.02 -3.61 -17.07
N PRO A 60 0.69 -3.74 -16.90
CA PRO A 60 0.11 -4.03 -15.59
C PRO A 60 0.71 -5.24 -14.86
N ALA A 61 1.15 -6.27 -15.58
CA ALA A 61 1.79 -7.43 -14.97
C ALA A 61 3.12 -7.11 -14.29
N GLU A 62 3.83 -6.05 -14.72
CA GLU A 62 5.15 -5.68 -14.24
C GLU A 62 5.12 -4.83 -12.96
N PHE A 63 4.02 -4.10 -12.69
CA PHE A 63 3.90 -3.23 -11.51
C PHE A 63 2.82 -3.66 -10.51
N CYS A 64 1.95 -4.60 -10.85
CA CYS A 64 0.89 -5.04 -9.93
C CYS A 64 1.42 -5.88 -8.76
N CYS A 65 0.74 -5.78 -7.63
CA CYS A 65 1.07 -6.56 -6.44
C CYS A 65 0.73 -8.05 -6.62
N TYR A 66 1.73 -8.93 -6.48
CA TYR A 66 1.53 -10.39 -6.46
C TYR A 66 0.56 -10.81 -5.35
N ALA A 67 0.82 -10.41 -4.11
CA ALA A 67 -0.02 -10.75 -2.95
C ALA A 67 -1.46 -10.24 -3.10
N GLY A 68 -1.64 -9.03 -3.65
CA GLY A 68 -2.96 -8.44 -3.92
C GLY A 68 -3.73 -9.20 -4.99
N THR A 69 -3.06 -9.65 -6.04
CA THR A 69 -3.69 -10.46 -7.10
C THR A 69 -4.07 -11.85 -6.57
N LEU A 70 -3.16 -12.50 -5.85
CA LEU A 70 -3.35 -13.85 -5.37
C LEU A 70 -4.45 -13.94 -4.31
N VAL A 71 -4.53 -12.96 -3.39
CA VAL A 71 -5.58 -12.96 -2.36
C VAL A 71 -6.97 -12.75 -2.96
N GLN A 72 -7.13 -11.96 -4.03
CA GLN A 72 -8.42 -11.77 -4.70
C GLN A 72 -8.98 -13.10 -5.24
N GLU A 73 -8.12 -13.97 -5.77
CA GLU A 73 -8.54 -15.25 -6.32
C GLU A 73 -8.65 -16.36 -5.25
N MET A 74 -7.77 -16.34 -4.24
CA MET A 74 -7.57 -17.49 -3.36
C MET A 74 -8.12 -17.34 -1.93
N TYR A 75 -8.70 -16.18 -1.56
CA TYR A 75 -9.07 -15.90 -0.15
C TYR A 75 -10.00 -16.94 0.51
N GLN A 76 -10.88 -17.59 -0.27
CA GLN A 76 -11.77 -18.66 0.21
C GLN A 76 -11.19 -20.06 -0.01
N ALA A 77 -10.36 -20.24 -1.03
CA ALA A 77 -9.86 -21.55 -1.43
C ALA A 77 -8.66 -22.02 -0.60
N SER A 78 -7.85 -21.11 -0.08
CA SER A 78 -6.64 -21.43 0.69
C SER A 78 -6.44 -20.43 1.84
N PRO A 79 -6.70 -20.84 3.09
CA PRO A 79 -6.39 -20.03 4.27
C PRO A 79 -4.91 -19.68 4.37
N ALA A 80 -4.02 -20.60 4.00
CA ALA A 80 -2.57 -20.41 4.06
C ALA A 80 -2.09 -19.32 3.08
N LEU A 81 -2.57 -19.34 1.82
CA LEU A 81 -2.26 -18.29 0.85
C LEU A 81 -2.83 -16.95 1.27
N ARG A 82 -4.07 -16.94 1.79
CA ARG A 82 -4.70 -15.72 2.31
C ARG A 82 -3.85 -15.11 3.42
N GLU A 83 -3.38 -15.91 4.37
CA GLU A 83 -2.53 -15.46 5.48
C GLU A 83 -1.19 -14.92 5.00
N ALA A 84 -0.47 -15.66 4.13
CA ALA A 84 0.80 -15.20 3.58
C ALA A 84 0.66 -13.88 2.79
N CYS A 85 -0.41 -13.73 2.00
CA CYS A 85 -0.70 -12.48 1.29
C CYS A 85 -1.07 -11.36 2.26
N ALA A 86 -1.84 -11.65 3.31
CA ALA A 86 -2.21 -10.67 4.33
C ALA A 86 -0.97 -10.12 5.04
N THR A 87 -0.04 -10.99 5.44
CA THR A 87 1.26 -10.58 6.03
C THR A 87 1.98 -9.60 5.10
N CYS A 88 2.19 -9.96 3.83
CA CYS A 88 2.85 -9.07 2.86
C CYS A 88 2.16 -7.70 2.72
N ILE A 89 0.83 -7.69 2.64
CA ILE A 89 0.04 -6.46 2.45
C ILE A 89 0.07 -5.58 3.70
N PHE A 90 -0.15 -6.15 4.88
CA PHE A 90 -0.30 -5.38 6.12
C PHE A 90 1.05 -5.01 6.75
N ASP A 91 2.09 -5.82 6.58
CA ASP A 91 3.45 -5.44 6.99
C ASP A 91 3.92 -4.23 6.20
N HIS A 92 3.67 -4.20 4.89
CA HIS A 92 3.96 -3.03 4.06
C HIS A 92 3.18 -1.79 4.53
N CYS A 93 1.92 -1.96 4.95
CA CYS A 93 1.17 -0.85 5.56
C CYS A 93 1.83 -0.36 6.86
N GLY A 94 2.42 -1.25 7.64
CA GLY A 94 3.14 -0.94 8.88
C GLY A 94 4.31 0.02 8.66
N THR A 95 5.01 -0.09 7.52
CA THR A 95 6.21 0.72 7.21
C THR A 95 5.96 2.23 7.16
N LEU A 96 4.71 2.66 6.97
CA LEU A 96 4.34 4.08 6.86
C LEU A 96 3.74 4.65 8.14
N VAL A 97 3.48 3.82 9.15
CA VAL A 97 2.76 4.25 10.35
C VAL A 97 3.56 5.30 11.11
N GLU A 98 4.86 5.08 11.27
CA GLU A 98 5.74 6.00 12.02
C GLU A 98 5.81 7.38 11.37
N ASP A 99 5.99 7.43 10.04
CA ASP A 99 6.05 8.70 9.32
C ASP A 99 4.72 9.46 9.38
N ILE A 100 3.59 8.76 9.20
CA ILE A 100 2.27 9.40 9.30
C ILE A 100 2.01 9.90 10.72
N GLU A 101 2.40 9.14 11.75
CA GLU A 101 2.23 9.56 13.14
C GLU A 101 3.10 10.78 13.46
N ALA A 102 4.35 10.79 12.99
CA ALA A 102 5.22 11.97 13.10
C ALA A 102 4.62 13.18 12.37
N THR A 103 4.02 12.99 11.19
CA THR A 103 3.31 14.07 10.48
C THR A 103 2.13 14.58 11.30
N ARG A 104 1.31 13.70 11.89
CA ARG A 104 0.16 14.08 12.73
C ARG A 104 0.60 14.92 13.92
N GLN A 105 1.68 14.53 14.58
CA GLN A 105 2.24 15.26 15.72
C GLN A 105 2.80 16.63 15.32
N GLN A 106 3.47 16.72 14.17
CA GLN A 106 4.11 17.96 13.72
C GLN A 106 3.13 18.98 13.14
N TYR A 107 2.13 18.54 12.36
CA TYR A 107 1.21 19.43 11.64
C TYR A 107 -0.14 19.60 12.34
N GLY A 108 -0.44 18.77 13.34
CA GLY A 108 -1.77 18.67 13.93
C GLY A 108 -2.70 17.88 13.00
N ALA A 109 -3.42 16.91 13.55
CA ALA A 109 -4.41 16.13 12.82
C ALA A 109 -5.65 15.90 13.69
N ASP A 110 -6.81 15.85 13.04
CA ASP A 110 -8.06 15.50 13.71
C ASP A 110 -7.99 14.08 14.31
N GLU A 111 -8.59 13.91 15.49
CA GLU A 111 -8.68 12.61 16.18
C GLU A 111 -9.60 11.59 15.48
N VAL A 112 -10.26 11.98 14.38
CA VAL A 112 -11.25 11.18 13.64
C VAL A 112 -10.63 9.96 12.93
N TRP A 113 -9.34 10.02 12.60
CA TRP A 113 -8.62 8.93 11.92
C TRP A 113 -7.31 8.62 12.65
N THR A 114 -6.66 7.50 12.31
CA THR A 114 -5.37 7.07 12.86
C THR A 114 -4.33 6.85 11.76
N ALA A 115 -3.04 6.91 12.09
CA ALA A 115 -1.97 6.59 11.14
C ALA A 115 -2.19 5.23 10.47
N ALA A 116 -2.49 4.19 11.26
CA ALA A 116 -2.78 2.85 10.76
C ALA A 116 -4.01 2.79 9.81
N SER A 117 -5.03 3.63 10.02
CA SER A 117 -6.16 3.70 9.09
C SER A 117 -5.78 4.36 7.76
N LEU A 118 -4.92 5.38 7.79
CA LEU A 118 -4.45 6.08 6.59
C LEU A 118 -3.49 5.21 5.76
N THR A 119 -2.63 4.41 6.40
CA THR A 119 -1.78 3.44 5.66
C THR A 119 -2.61 2.38 4.95
N ARG A 120 -3.65 1.84 5.62
CA ARG A 120 -4.61 0.92 4.97
C ARG A 120 -5.38 1.58 3.83
N HIS A 121 -5.80 2.85 3.98
CA HIS A 121 -6.44 3.59 2.90
C HIS A 121 -5.52 3.77 1.70
N THR A 122 -4.27 4.15 1.94
CA THR A 122 -3.21 4.23 0.91
C THR A 122 -3.06 2.92 0.15
N GLN A 123 -2.96 1.80 0.88
CA GLN A 123 -2.86 0.48 0.27
C GLN A 123 -4.13 0.10 -0.51
N ALA A 124 -5.33 0.44 -0.02
CA ALA A 124 -6.59 0.19 -0.71
C ALA A 124 -6.66 0.95 -2.05
N VAL A 125 -6.27 2.23 -2.07
CA VAL A 125 -6.22 3.03 -3.31
C VAL A 125 -5.25 2.41 -4.31
N LEU A 126 -4.06 2.00 -3.87
CA LEU A 126 -3.04 1.41 -4.76
C LEU A 126 -3.48 0.06 -5.32
N GLN A 127 -4.09 -0.81 -4.50
CA GLN A 127 -4.62 -2.09 -4.98
C GLN A 127 -5.79 -1.90 -5.94
N GLY A 128 -6.69 -0.94 -5.66
CA GLY A 128 -7.78 -0.58 -6.58
C GLY A 128 -7.27 -0.02 -7.90
N ALA A 129 -6.25 0.85 -7.85
CA ALA A 129 -5.58 1.41 -9.02
C ALA A 129 -4.99 0.32 -9.92
N PHE A 130 -4.39 -0.72 -9.33
CA PHE A 130 -3.89 -1.88 -10.08
C PHE A 130 -4.99 -2.67 -10.79
N VAL A 131 -6.17 -2.82 -10.18
CA VAL A 131 -7.33 -3.44 -10.83
C VAL A 131 -7.78 -2.61 -12.03
N LEU A 132 -7.89 -1.29 -11.88
CA LEU A 132 -8.28 -0.40 -12.96
C LEU A 132 -7.26 -0.42 -14.11
N ALA A 133 -5.96 -0.41 -13.80
CA ALA A 133 -4.90 -0.51 -14.79
C ALA A 133 -4.96 -1.82 -15.59
N LYS A 134 -5.22 -2.95 -14.93
CA LYS A 134 -5.45 -4.24 -15.62
C LYS A 134 -6.66 -4.17 -16.56
N ALA A 135 -7.74 -3.49 -16.14
CA ALA A 135 -8.94 -3.33 -16.94
C ALA A 135 -8.73 -2.39 -18.15
N ALA A 136 -7.94 -1.33 -17.99
CA ALA A 136 -7.59 -0.38 -19.05
C ALA A 136 -6.50 -0.91 -19.99
N GLY A 137 -5.65 -1.82 -19.52
CA GLY A 137 -4.50 -2.33 -20.26
C GLY A 137 -3.26 -1.43 -20.20
N ASP A 138 -3.26 -0.39 -19.37
CA ASP A 138 -2.16 0.57 -19.20
C ASP A 138 -2.05 1.10 -17.77
N ALA A 139 -1.05 1.95 -17.51
CA ALA A 139 -0.77 2.52 -16.20
C ALA A 139 -1.47 3.86 -15.92
N ALA A 140 -2.13 4.49 -16.91
CA ALA A 140 -2.56 5.89 -16.82
C ALA A 140 -3.54 6.12 -15.67
N VAL A 141 -4.57 5.28 -15.56
CA VAL A 141 -5.55 5.35 -14.47
C VAL A 141 -4.92 5.13 -13.09
N ALA A 142 -3.88 4.30 -13.00
CA ALA A 142 -3.18 4.08 -11.74
C ALA A 142 -2.32 5.29 -11.34
N VAL A 143 -1.72 5.97 -12.33
CA VAL A 143 -0.99 7.23 -12.12
C VAL A 143 -1.93 8.31 -11.59
N GLU A 144 -3.10 8.48 -12.21
CA GLU A 144 -4.14 9.42 -11.75
C GLU A 144 -4.58 9.12 -10.31
N CYS A 145 -4.77 7.84 -9.96
CA CYS A 145 -5.10 7.43 -8.60
C CYS A 145 -4.01 7.82 -7.58
N CYS A 146 -2.73 7.66 -7.93
CA CYS A 146 -1.62 8.11 -7.08
C CYS A 146 -1.59 9.64 -6.91
N GLU A 147 -1.88 10.41 -7.97
CA GLU A 147 -1.96 11.88 -7.90
C GLU A 147 -3.11 12.35 -7.00
N HIS A 148 -4.27 11.69 -7.09
CA HIS A 148 -5.40 11.96 -6.21
C HIS A 148 -5.10 11.58 -4.75
N LEU A 149 -4.44 10.45 -4.51
CA LEU A 149 -4.00 10.05 -3.17
C LEU A 149 -3.02 11.06 -2.58
N ARG A 150 -2.05 11.54 -3.37
CA ARG A 150 -1.13 12.59 -2.96
C ARG A 150 -1.89 13.85 -2.53
N ARG A 151 -2.81 14.33 -3.37
CA ARG A 151 -3.64 15.50 -3.06
C ARG A 151 -4.48 15.31 -1.80
N TYR A 152 -5.03 14.12 -1.59
CA TYR A 152 -5.77 13.76 -0.39
C TYR A 152 -4.91 13.91 0.86
N VAL A 153 -3.69 13.34 0.86
CA VAL A 153 -2.75 13.47 1.99
C VAL A 153 -2.36 14.93 2.22
N GLU A 154 -2.09 15.70 1.17
CA GLU A 154 -1.81 17.13 1.32
C GLU A 154 -2.98 17.89 1.96
N LEU A 155 -4.23 17.58 1.61
CA LEU A 155 -5.41 18.22 2.17
C LEU A 155 -5.62 17.87 3.65
N LEU A 156 -5.30 16.65 4.07
CA LEU A 156 -5.39 16.24 5.47
C LEU A 156 -4.52 17.08 6.40
N PHE A 157 -3.38 17.58 5.90
CA PHE A 157 -2.41 18.34 6.71
C PHE A 157 -2.32 19.84 6.34
N LYS A 158 -3.05 20.29 5.31
CA LYS A 158 -3.23 21.71 4.97
C LYS A 158 -4.56 22.28 5.49
N ALA A 159 -5.52 21.45 5.89
CA ALA A 159 -6.78 21.92 6.46
C ALA A 159 -6.52 22.58 7.83
N PRO A 160 -7.04 23.80 8.08
CA PRO A 160 -6.92 24.42 9.40
C PRO A 160 -7.61 23.55 10.45
N VAL A 161 -6.87 23.19 11.50
CA VAL A 161 -7.41 22.53 12.70
C VAL A 161 -8.51 23.43 13.28
N GLY A 162 -9.77 23.04 13.11
CA GLY A 162 -10.91 23.71 13.72
C GLY A 162 -12.13 23.89 12.81
N ARG A 163 -13.08 22.98 12.93
CA ARG A 163 -14.46 23.44 13.19
C ARG A 163 -14.82 23.03 14.61
N PRO A 164 -15.12 23.98 15.51
CA PRO A 164 -15.82 23.64 16.74
C PRO A 164 -17.11 22.95 16.34
N HIS A 165 -17.38 21.80 16.94
CA HIS A 165 -18.69 21.19 16.90
C HIS A 165 -19.62 22.16 17.66
N THR A 166 -20.30 23.04 16.93
CA THR A 166 -21.43 23.78 17.48
C THR A 166 -22.56 22.78 17.66
N GLY A 167 -22.50 22.04 18.76
CA GLY A 167 -23.68 21.41 19.33
C GLY A 167 -24.55 22.54 19.87
N GLU A 168 -25.47 23.04 19.05
CA GLU A 168 -26.62 23.77 19.55
C GLU A 168 -27.42 22.82 20.44
N SER A 169 -27.50 23.17 21.72
CA SER A 169 -28.57 22.70 22.58
C SER A 169 -29.89 23.29 22.08
N ALA A 170 -30.82 22.41 21.71
CA ALA A 170 -32.25 22.63 21.80
C ALA A 170 -32.93 21.29 22.11
#